data_AF-A0A929GLP2-F1
#
_entry.id   AF-A0A929GLP2-F1
#
_cell.length_a   1.000
_cell.length_b   1.000
_cell.length_c   1.000
_cell.angle_alpha   90.00
_cell.angle_beta   90.00
_cell.angle_gamma   90.00
#
_symmetry.space_group_name_H-M   'P 1'
#
loop_
_entity.id
_entity.type
_entity.pdbx_description
1 polymer ?
#
loop_
_entity_poly.entity_id
_entity_poly.type
_entity_poly.pdbx_seq_one_letter_code
_entity_poly.pdbx_strand_id
1 'polypeptide(L)'
;MKNFKKTILLFAFVSSSIFIGAQTGSSYGIKGGLNYNANGDYFESIGAVAKNPDRNIGFHIGVFGKLGSELYFRPELVYTNTKSDYNSSDFKMQKIDAPLLVGIKILGPVSIFAGPSFQYIIDSEFDGISINDIENDFSVGL
;
A
#
# COMPACT_ATOMS: atom_id res chain seq x y z
N MET A 1 -27.29 -12.78 -33.03
CA MET A 1 -25.83 -12.76 -32.78
C MET A 1 -25.39 -12.08 -31.48
N LYS A 2 -26.09 -11.08 -30.94
CA LYS A 2 -25.65 -10.33 -29.73
C LYS A 2 -25.61 -11.19 -28.44
N ASN A 3 -26.52 -12.17 -28.30
CA ASN A 3 -26.60 -13.04 -27.13
C ASN A 3 -25.53 -14.14 -27.11
N PHE A 4 -25.10 -14.62 -28.28
CA PHE A 4 -24.04 -15.63 -28.40
C PHE A 4 -22.68 -15.12 -27.92
N LYS A 5 -22.36 -13.85 -28.21
CA LYS A 5 -21.16 -13.18 -27.68
C LYS A 5 -21.18 -13.06 -26.17
N LYS A 6 -22.35 -12.78 -25.56
CA LYS A 6 -22.52 -12.70 -24.11
C LYS A 6 -22.34 -14.07 -23.44
N THR A 7 -22.88 -15.13 -24.05
CA THR A 7 -22.72 -16.51 -23.55
C THR A 7 -21.26 -16.97 -23.62
N ILE A 8 -20.53 -16.65 -24.69
CA ILE A 8 -19.09 -16.93 -24.80
C ILE A 8 -18.29 -16.17 -23.73
N LEU A 9 -18.61 -14.88 -23.51
CA LEU A 9 -17.95 -14.08 -22.48
C LEU A 9 -18.19 -14.64 -21.07
N LEU A 10 -19.42 -15.09 -20.80
CA LEU A 10 -19.78 -15.72 -19.53
C LEU A 10 -19.08 -17.07 -19.35
N PHE A 11 -18.98 -17.88 -20.41
CA PHE A 11 -18.31 -19.18 -20.36
C PHE A 11 -16.78 -19.02 -20.15
N ALA A 12 -16.16 -18.02 -20.78
CA ALA A 12 -14.75 -17.68 -20.58
C ALA A 12 -14.47 -17.16 -19.16
N PHE A 13 -15.41 -16.42 -18.57
CA PHE A 13 -15.31 -15.94 -17.19
C PHE A 13 -15.48 -17.09 -16.17
N VAL A 14 -16.35 -18.06 -16.46
CA VAL A 14 -16.52 -19.25 -15.60
C VAL A 14 -15.34 -20.23 -15.73
N SER A 15 -14.76 -20.40 -16.92
CA SER A 15 -13.62 -21.32 -17.11
C SER A 15 -12.33 -20.82 -16.47
N SER A 16 -12.19 -19.51 -16.24
CA SER A 16 -11.03 -18.92 -15.55
C SER A 16 -11.06 -19.17 -14.03
N SER A 17 -12.20 -19.64 -13.50
CA SER A 17 -12.38 -19.92 -12.06
C SER A 17 -11.82 -21.28 -11.62
N ILE A 18 -11.34 -22.12 -12.54
CA ILE A 18 -10.92 -23.52 -12.25
C ILE A 18 -9.39 -23.66 -12.11
N PHE A 19 -8.61 -22.60 -12.34
CA PHE A 19 -7.15 -22.61 -12.13
C PHE A 19 -6.73 -22.22 -10.71
N ILE A 20 -7.46 -22.65 -9.68
CA ILE A 20 -6.95 -22.65 -8.29
C ILE A 20 -5.96 -23.81 -8.17
N GLY A 21 -4.90 -23.75 -8.96
CA GLY A 21 -3.84 -24.74 -9.01
C GLY A 21 -3.03 -24.64 -7.73
N ALA A 22 -2.80 -25.80 -7.13
CA ALA A 22 -1.94 -26.08 -5.98
C ALA A 22 -0.47 -25.68 -6.22
N GLN A 23 -0.20 -24.39 -6.44
CA GLN A 23 1.16 -23.86 -6.54
C GLN A 23 1.78 -23.87 -5.15
N THR A 24 2.59 -24.91 -4.87
CA THR A 24 3.46 -25.01 -3.70
C THR A 24 4.42 -23.81 -3.68
N GLY A 25 4.05 -22.74 -2.98
CA GLY A 25 4.86 -21.54 -2.80
C GLY A 25 4.09 -20.24 -2.94
N SER A 26 3.05 -20.22 -3.77
CA SER A 26 2.23 -19.02 -3.97
C SER A 26 1.24 -18.87 -2.80
N SER A 27 1.11 -17.66 -2.28
CA SER A 27 0.19 -17.35 -1.17
C SER A 27 -0.38 -15.95 -1.32
N TYR A 28 -1.43 -15.63 -0.56
CA TYR A 28 -1.98 -14.30 -0.46
C TYR A 28 -2.15 -13.93 1.01
N GLY A 29 -2.15 -12.64 1.31
CA GLY A 29 -2.27 -12.17 2.68
C GLY A 29 -2.79 -10.75 2.76
N ILE A 30 -3.21 -10.39 3.97
CA ILE A 30 -3.53 -9.03 4.35
C ILE A 30 -2.41 -8.49 5.24
N LYS A 31 -2.16 -7.19 5.18
CA LYS A 31 -1.25 -6.49 6.09
C LYS A 31 -1.91 -5.23 6.61
N GLY A 32 -1.58 -4.86 7.82
CA GLY A 32 -2.03 -3.61 8.41
C GLY A 32 -1.07 -3.18 9.50
N GLY A 33 -1.02 -1.89 9.75
CA GLY A 33 -0.10 -1.32 10.72
C GLY A 33 -0.40 0.15 10.99
N LEU A 34 0.27 0.66 12.01
CA LEU A 34 0.26 2.08 12.37
C LEU A 34 1.53 2.73 11.81
N ASN A 35 1.41 3.96 11.32
CA ASN A 35 2.53 4.76 10.85
C ASN A 35 2.66 5.99 11.77
N TYR A 36 3.88 6.35 12.17
CA TYR A 36 4.14 7.63 12.84
C TYR A 36 4.89 8.53 11.87
N ASN A 37 4.25 9.61 11.42
CA ASN A 37 4.87 10.53 10.46
C ASN A 37 5.56 11.67 11.22
N ALA A 38 6.88 11.57 11.37
CA ALA A 38 7.70 12.68 11.83
C ALA A 38 8.18 13.50 10.62
N ASN A 39 7.33 14.34 10.06
CA ASN A 39 7.74 15.32 9.05
C ASN A 39 8.36 16.53 9.80
N GLY A 40 9.65 16.46 10.15
CA GLY A 40 10.35 17.56 10.82
C GLY A 40 11.62 17.10 11.54
N ASP A 41 12.61 18.00 11.65
CA ASP A 41 13.96 17.75 12.14
C ASP A 41 14.03 16.77 13.33
N TYR A 42 14.70 15.65 13.10
CA TYR A 42 14.88 14.52 14.02
C TYR A 42 15.40 14.91 15.43
N PHE A 43 16.01 16.09 15.59
CA PHE A 43 16.69 16.51 16.82
C PHE A 43 15.82 17.24 17.85
N GLU A 44 14.59 17.61 17.54
CA GLU A 44 13.69 18.30 18.50
C GLU A 44 12.55 17.42 19.04
N SER A 45 12.70 16.09 18.95
CA SER A 45 11.58 15.15 19.15
C SER A 45 11.51 14.48 20.53
N ILE A 46 12.58 14.49 21.35
CA ILE A 46 12.55 13.78 22.65
C ILE A 46 11.68 14.53 23.70
N GLY A 47 11.59 15.86 23.64
CA GLY A 47 10.78 16.67 24.56
C GLY A 47 9.31 16.86 24.16
N ALA A 48 8.99 16.74 22.86
CA ALA A 48 7.65 16.97 22.32
C ALA A 48 6.74 15.73 22.34
N VAL A 49 7.32 14.53 22.29
CA VAL A 49 6.59 13.25 22.36
C VAL A 49 5.85 13.09 23.70
N ALA A 50 6.37 13.66 24.79
CA ALA A 50 5.75 13.59 26.11
C ALA A 50 4.54 14.53 26.28
N LYS A 51 4.32 15.50 25.37
CA LYS A 51 3.29 16.54 25.54
C LYS A 51 2.00 16.31 24.73
N ASN A 52 2.04 15.65 23.57
CA ASN A 52 0.84 15.39 22.75
C ASN A 52 1.01 14.12 21.88
N PRO A 53 0.65 12.93 22.39
CA PRO A 53 0.85 11.66 21.68
C PRO A 53 -0.05 11.48 20.43
N ASP A 54 -1.10 12.27 20.28
CA ASP A 54 -2.16 12.05 19.28
C ASP A 54 -1.91 12.69 17.90
N ARG A 55 -0.81 13.45 17.74
CA ARG A 55 -0.70 14.42 16.64
C ARG A 55 -0.12 13.91 15.32
N ASN A 56 0.45 12.69 15.25
CA ASN A 56 1.15 12.20 14.05
C ASN A 56 0.91 10.71 13.75
N ILE A 57 -0.20 10.16 14.23
CA ILE A 57 -0.54 8.73 14.07
C ILE A 57 -1.37 8.55 12.79
N GLY A 58 -0.88 7.71 11.89
CA GLY A 58 -1.60 7.20 10.73
C GLY A 58 -1.76 5.69 10.78
N PHE A 59 -2.50 5.14 9.84
CA PHE A 59 -2.62 3.69 9.65
C PHE A 59 -2.47 3.32 8.19
N HIS A 60 -2.14 2.05 7.94
CA HIS A 60 -2.21 1.47 6.62
C HIS A 60 -2.88 0.10 6.67
N ILE A 61 -3.57 -0.24 5.59
CA ILE A 61 -4.15 -1.56 5.37
C ILE A 61 -3.91 -1.95 3.92
N GLY A 62 -3.57 -3.19 3.69
CA GLY A 62 -3.25 -3.66 2.35
C GLY A 62 -3.40 -5.15 2.17
N VAL A 63 -3.28 -5.56 0.92
CA VAL A 63 -3.28 -6.96 0.49
C VAL A 63 -2.01 -7.21 -0.31
N PHE A 64 -1.53 -8.44 -0.28
CA PHE A 64 -0.41 -8.87 -1.11
C PHE A 64 -0.63 -10.27 -1.66
N GLY A 65 -0.09 -10.49 -2.86
CA GLY A 65 0.13 -11.83 -3.39
C GLY A 65 1.61 -12.17 -3.28
N LYS A 66 1.94 -13.43 -3.07
CA LYS A 66 3.28 -13.99 -3.18
C LYS A 66 3.21 -15.06 -4.26
N LEU A 67 4.07 -14.97 -5.26
CA LEU A 67 4.16 -15.91 -6.38
C LEU A 67 5.57 -16.51 -6.40
N GLY A 68 5.67 -17.83 -6.14
CA GLY A 68 6.95 -18.53 -6.00
C GLY A 68 7.32 -18.87 -4.56
N SER A 69 8.32 -19.74 -4.36
CA SER A 69 8.66 -20.32 -3.05
C SER A 69 9.86 -19.62 -2.38
N GLU A 70 11.06 -19.89 -2.90
CA GLU A 70 12.36 -19.43 -2.40
C GLU A 70 12.73 -18.07 -3.00
N LEU A 71 12.71 -17.96 -4.33
CA LEU A 71 12.63 -16.69 -5.05
C LEU A 71 11.17 -16.43 -5.39
N TYR A 72 10.66 -15.26 -5.05
CA TYR A 72 9.25 -14.93 -5.22
C TYR A 72 9.02 -13.49 -5.66
N PHE A 73 7.96 -13.30 -6.43
CA PHE A 73 7.41 -11.98 -6.74
C PHE A 73 6.25 -11.69 -5.79
N ARG A 74 6.22 -10.50 -5.21
CA ARG A 74 5.24 -10.08 -4.21
C ARG A 74 4.65 -8.71 -4.56
N PRO A 75 3.62 -8.65 -5.42
CA PRO A 75 2.86 -7.44 -5.63
C PRO A 75 1.98 -7.14 -4.41
N GLU A 76 1.88 -5.87 -4.05
CA GLU A 76 1.07 -5.41 -2.93
C GLU A 76 0.18 -4.23 -3.35
N LEU A 77 -0.92 -4.05 -2.64
CA LEU A 77 -1.77 -2.86 -2.74
C LEU A 77 -2.10 -2.40 -1.34
N VAL A 78 -1.78 -1.14 -1.02
CA VAL A 78 -1.83 -0.61 0.34
C VAL A 78 -2.54 0.74 0.33
N TYR A 79 -3.59 0.87 1.12
CA TYR A 79 -4.18 2.16 1.46
C TYR A 79 -3.54 2.68 2.75
N THR A 80 -3.06 3.91 2.71
CA THR A 80 -2.46 4.60 3.86
C THR A 80 -3.23 5.88 4.13
N ASN A 81 -3.61 6.10 5.38
CA ASN A 81 -4.20 7.33 5.86
C ASN A 81 -3.33 7.90 6.98
N THR A 82 -2.87 9.14 6.81
CA THR A 82 -2.04 9.83 7.78
C THR A 82 -2.70 11.15 8.17
N LYS A 83 -2.72 11.42 9.48
CA LYS A 83 -3.02 12.74 10.04
C LYS A 83 -1.77 13.28 10.73
N SER A 84 -1.41 14.52 10.42
CA SER A 84 -0.33 15.27 11.06
C SER A 84 -0.87 16.63 11.48
N ASP A 85 -0.95 16.85 12.79
CA ASP A 85 -1.38 18.13 13.36
C ASP A 85 -0.13 19.00 13.57
N TYR A 86 0.11 19.97 12.70
CA TYR A 86 1.07 21.05 12.99
C TYR A 86 0.38 22.12 13.85
N ASN A 87 1.14 22.87 14.65
CA ASN A 87 0.64 23.81 15.67
C ASN A 87 -0.26 24.96 15.17
N SER A 88 -0.71 24.92 13.91
CA SER A 88 -1.67 25.84 13.30
C SER A 88 -2.32 25.30 12.01
N SER A 89 -2.09 24.05 11.61
CA SER A 89 -2.62 23.48 10.36
C SER A 89 -2.71 21.96 10.43
N ASP A 90 -3.90 21.41 10.12
CA ASP A 90 -4.13 19.98 10.01
C ASP A 90 -3.71 19.51 8.61
N PHE A 91 -2.75 18.59 8.52
CA PHE A 91 -2.38 17.90 7.29
C PHE A 91 -2.93 16.49 7.30
N LYS A 92 -3.76 16.16 6.32
CA LYS A 92 -4.30 14.82 6.14
C LYS A 92 -3.95 14.33 4.75
N MET A 93 -3.35 13.16 4.67
CA MET A 93 -2.96 12.56 3.40
C MET A 93 -3.52 11.14 3.30
N GLN A 94 -4.20 10.88 2.20
CA GLN A 94 -4.68 9.58 1.80
C GLN A 94 -3.97 9.15 0.53
N LYS A 95 -3.37 7.97 0.57
CA LYS A 95 -2.64 7.44 -0.58
C LYS A 95 -2.88 5.96 -0.79
N ILE A 96 -2.73 5.54 -2.04
CA ILE A 96 -2.61 4.16 -2.43
C ILE A 96 -1.16 3.92 -2.87
N ASP A 97 -0.54 2.93 -2.28
CA ASP A 97 0.77 2.42 -2.69
C ASP A 97 0.59 1.06 -3.37
N ALA A 98 1.26 0.85 -4.50
CA ALA A 98 1.35 -0.41 -5.21
C ALA A 98 2.82 -0.89 -5.34
N PRO A 99 3.43 -1.42 -4.27
CA PRO A 99 4.75 -2.03 -4.31
C PRO A 99 4.81 -3.26 -5.21
N LEU A 100 5.85 -3.35 -6.05
CA LEU A 100 6.17 -4.53 -6.85
C LEU A 100 7.50 -5.13 -6.36
N LEU A 101 7.42 -6.09 -5.44
CA LEU A 101 8.60 -6.58 -4.72
C LEU A 101 9.10 -7.91 -5.30
N VAL A 102 10.42 -8.07 -5.40
CA VAL A 102 11.06 -9.38 -5.60
C VAL A 102 11.76 -9.74 -4.30
N GLY A 103 11.52 -10.96 -3.80
CA GLY A 103 12.07 -11.41 -2.53
C GLY A 103 12.71 -12.79 -2.60
N ILE A 104 13.65 -13.01 -1.69
CA ILE A 104 14.34 -14.28 -1.48
C ILE A 104 14.16 -14.72 -0.02
N LYS A 105 13.81 -15.99 0.17
CA LYS A 105 13.74 -16.61 1.49
C LYS A 105 15.16 -16.99 1.92
N ILE A 106 15.62 -16.47 3.06
CA ILE A 106 16.97 -16.73 3.56
C ILE A 106 16.97 -17.95 4.49
N LEU A 107 16.16 -17.88 5.57
CA LEU A 107 16.10 -18.94 6.57
C LEU A 107 14.75 -18.90 7.29
N GLY A 108 14.04 -20.03 7.32
CA GLY A 108 12.78 -20.13 8.08
C GLY A 108 11.76 -19.03 7.71
N PRO A 109 11.23 -18.24 8.66
CA PRO A 109 10.29 -17.14 8.38
C PRO A 109 10.97 -15.87 7.83
N VAL A 110 12.30 -15.83 7.76
CA VAL A 110 13.06 -14.63 7.36
C VAL A 110 13.22 -14.58 5.85
N SER A 111 12.84 -13.45 5.26
CA SER A 111 12.99 -13.16 3.84
C SER A 111 13.45 -11.72 3.64
N ILE A 112 14.20 -11.47 2.58
CA ILE A 112 14.59 -10.13 2.14
C ILE A 112 13.86 -9.86 0.83
N PHE A 113 13.37 -8.66 0.63
CA PHE A 113 12.70 -8.25 -0.60
C PHE A 113 13.03 -6.80 -0.92
N ALA A 114 13.05 -6.48 -2.21
CA ALA A 114 13.26 -5.14 -2.72
C ALA A 114 12.48 -4.97 -4.03
N GLY A 115 12.11 -3.74 -4.34
CA GLY A 115 11.45 -3.43 -5.59
C GLY A 115 10.81 -2.05 -5.58
N PRO A 116 10.46 -1.54 -6.76
CA PRO A 116 9.86 -0.22 -6.87
C PRO A 116 8.49 -0.19 -6.18
N SER A 117 8.14 0.96 -5.64
CA SER A 117 6.79 1.24 -5.18
C SER A 117 6.19 2.38 -5.96
N PHE A 118 5.02 2.13 -6.54
CA PHE A 118 4.22 3.17 -7.17
C PHE A 118 3.29 3.78 -6.15
N GLN A 119 3.32 5.10 -6.02
CA GLN A 119 2.45 5.82 -5.08
C GLN A 119 1.48 6.69 -5.86
N TYR A 120 0.21 6.69 -5.42
CA TYR A 120 -0.83 7.59 -5.91
C TYR A 120 -1.49 8.28 -4.71
N ILE A 121 -1.36 9.60 -4.63
CA ILE A 121 -2.02 10.40 -3.59
C ILE A 121 -3.47 10.61 -4.03
N ILE A 122 -4.41 10.07 -3.25
CA ILE A 122 -5.84 10.21 -3.53
C ILE A 122 -6.31 11.61 -3.15
N ASP A 123 -5.86 12.07 -1.99
CA ASP A 123 -6.33 13.28 -1.37
C ASP A 123 -5.26 13.79 -0.40
N SER A 124 -4.99 15.09 -0.48
CA SER A 124 -4.22 15.79 0.53
C SER A 124 -4.97 17.06 0.91
N GLU A 125 -5.33 17.14 2.18
CA GLU A 125 -5.90 18.33 2.77
C GLU A 125 -4.81 19.00 3.61
N PHE A 126 -4.57 20.28 3.33
CA PHE A 126 -3.72 21.14 4.14
C PHE A 126 -4.56 22.32 4.60
N ASP A 127 -4.76 22.45 5.92
CA ASP A 127 -5.53 23.55 6.53
C ASP A 127 -6.98 23.67 6.02
N GLY A 128 -7.65 22.53 5.79
CA GLY A 128 -9.04 22.48 5.33
C GLY A 128 -9.26 22.87 3.86
N ILE A 129 -8.18 23.09 3.10
CA ILE A 129 -8.20 23.28 1.66
C ILE A 129 -7.83 21.94 1.00
N SER A 130 -8.75 21.39 0.21
CA SER A 130 -8.45 20.28 -0.69
C SER A 130 -7.46 20.78 -1.74
N ILE A 131 -6.23 20.29 -1.70
CA ILE A 131 -5.24 20.59 -2.73
C ILE A 131 -5.62 19.75 -3.95
N ASN A 132 -6.46 20.31 -4.81
CA ASN A 132 -6.92 19.67 -6.05
C ASN A 132 -5.85 19.71 -7.16
N ASP A 133 -4.75 20.42 -6.93
CA ASP A 133 -3.59 20.54 -7.85
C ASP A 133 -2.47 19.55 -7.47
N ILE A 134 -2.81 18.36 -6.97
CA ILE A 134 -1.87 17.23 -7.01
C ILE A 134 -2.01 16.62 -8.40
N GLU A 135 -1.24 17.16 -9.34
CA GLU A 135 -1.20 16.77 -10.73
C GLU A 135 -0.66 15.33 -10.87
N ASN A 136 -1.45 14.31 -10.51
CA ASN A 136 -1.13 12.87 -10.67
C ASN A 136 0.36 12.53 -10.42
N ASP A 137 0.89 12.85 -9.24
CA ASP A 137 2.29 12.57 -8.89
C ASP A 137 2.49 11.06 -8.68
N PHE A 138 2.62 10.34 -9.78
CA PHE A 138 3.13 8.99 -9.80
C PHE A 138 4.62 9.02 -9.44
N SER A 139 4.92 8.70 -8.19
CA SER A 139 6.30 8.57 -7.73
C SER A 139 6.73 7.11 -7.73
N VAL A 140 7.99 6.88 -8.10
CA VAL A 140 8.67 5.58 -7.96
C VAL A 140 9.59 5.66 -6.75
N GLY A 141 9.23 4.97 -5.68
CA GLY A 141 10.09 4.78 -4.51
C GLY A 141 11.01 3.56 -4.66
N LEU A 142 12.14 3.55 -3.94
CA LEU A 142 13.05 2.40 -3.80
C LEU A 142 12.95 1.78 -2.41
#